data_AF-A0A2D4F3L5-F1
#
_entry.id   AF-A0A2D4F3L5-F1
#
_cell.length_a   1.000
_cell.length_b   1.000
_cell.length_c   1.000
_cell.angle_alpha   90.00
_cell.angle_beta   90.00
_cell.angle_gamma   90.00
#
_symmetry.space_group_name_H-M   'P 1'
#
loop_
_entity.id
_entity.type
_entity.pdbx_description
1 polymer ?
#
loop_
_entity_poly.entity_id
_entity_poly.type
_entity_poly.pdbx_seq_one_letter_code
_entity_poly.pdbx_strand_id
1 'polypeptide(L)'
;NVEMLQKRYNQSGGFHIVQMMIFCEVGEDGKRSGHWQYGYDGRDFLNYDMRTSFWTAVDKEAQEIKRKWETETAIKKRFTGYLESTCMELLQKNNRYGAKSFLRKEPPVVTLSSKTETDGMETHVCQVYGFYPREIDAFWRRDGEVWLQDTLSGSVAPSA
;
A
#
# COMPACT_ATOMS: atom_id res chain seq x y z
N ASN A 1 -18.83 -1.74 11.51
CA ASN A 1 -19.69 -0.84 12.30
C ASN A 1 -18.86 -0.36 13.48
N VAL A 2 -18.61 0.94 13.59
CA VAL A 2 -17.74 1.56 14.60
C VAL A 2 -18.25 1.31 16.02
N GLU A 3 -19.57 1.45 16.25
CA GLU A 3 -20.18 1.25 17.58
C GLU A 3 -19.97 -0.16 18.14
N MET A 4 -19.95 -1.16 17.25
CA MET A 4 -19.71 -2.56 17.64
C MET A 4 -18.29 -2.76 18.17
N LEU A 5 -17.30 -2.12 17.53
CA LEU A 5 -15.92 -2.18 17.98
C LEU A 5 -15.71 -1.38 19.26
N GLN A 6 -16.31 -0.19 19.37
CA GLN A 6 -16.27 0.61 20.59
C GLN A 6 -16.75 -0.20 21.82
N LYS A 7 -17.87 -0.91 21.67
CA LYS A 7 -18.39 -1.78 22.74
C LYS A 7 -17.42 -2.92 23.09
N ARG A 8 -16.82 -3.57 22.08
CA ARG A 8 -15.87 -4.68 22.28
C ARG A 8 -14.60 -4.24 23.00
N TYR A 9 -14.09 -3.06 22.67
CA TYR A 9 -12.94 -2.47 23.32
C TYR A 9 -13.27 -1.75 24.64
N ASN A 10 -14.52 -1.83 25.12
CA ASN A 10 -15.01 -1.13 26.31
C ASN A 10 -14.71 0.39 26.30
N GLN A 11 -14.82 1.00 25.11
CA GLN A 11 -14.60 2.43 24.92
C GLN A 11 -15.91 3.17 25.22
N SER A 12 -15.88 4.09 26.18
CA SER A 12 -17.05 4.79 26.72
C SER A 12 -17.35 6.14 26.04
N GLY A 13 -16.56 6.53 25.05
CA GLY A 13 -16.70 7.77 24.29
C GLY A 13 -15.44 8.10 23.51
N GLY A 14 -15.49 9.17 22.71
CA GLY A 14 -14.41 9.58 21.82
C GLY A 14 -14.69 9.32 20.34
N PHE A 15 -13.86 9.88 19.47
CA PHE A 15 -13.93 9.64 18.04
C PHE A 15 -13.10 8.41 17.69
N HIS A 16 -13.76 7.44 17.05
CA HIS A 16 -13.15 6.21 16.60
C HIS A 16 -13.37 6.03 15.11
N ILE A 17 -12.42 5.40 14.43
CA ILE A 17 -12.42 5.28 12.98
C ILE A 17 -12.28 3.81 12.59
N VAL A 18 -13.12 3.37 11.66
CA VAL A 18 -12.94 2.10 10.96
C VAL A 18 -12.61 2.40 9.51
N GLN A 19 -11.49 1.87 9.05
CA GLN A 19 -11.05 1.97 7.66
C GLN A 19 -11.18 0.61 6.99
N MET A 20 -11.44 0.61 5.69
CA MET A 20 -11.54 -0.60 4.88
C MET A 20 -10.77 -0.40 3.58
N MET A 21 -9.91 -1.36 3.26
CA MET A 21 -9.21 -1.42 1.98
C MET A 21 -9.49 -2.75 1.32
N ILE A 22 -9.88 -2.70 0.05
CA ILE A 22 -10.15 -3.88 -0.76
C ILE A 22 -9.34 -3.72 -2.03
N PHE A 23 -8.49 -4.69 -2.33
CA PHE A 23 -7.74 -4.69 -3.57
C PHE A 23 -7.57 -6.09 -4.11
N CYS A 24 -7.41 -6.16 -5.42
CA CYS A 24 -7.04 -7.36 -6.15
C CYS A 24 -5.96 -6.97 -7.16
N GLU A 25 -5.12 -7.94 -7.46
CA GLU A 25 -4.00 -7.76 -8.36
C GLU A 25 -3.78 -9.03 -9.18
N VAL A 26 -3.11 -8.84 -10.31
CA VAL A 26 -2.63 -9.94 -11.15
C VAL A 26 -1.12 -9.75 -11.25
N GLY A 27 -0.37 -10.69 -10.67
CA GLY A 27 1.08 -10.70 -10.74
C GLY A 27 1.58 -10.91 -12.17
N GLU A 28 2.87 -10.66 -12.39
CA GLU A 28 3.51 -10.87 -13.70
C GLU A 28 3.42 -12.33 -14.19
N ASP A 29 3.38 -13.28 -13.25
CA ASP A 29 3.18 -14.71 -13.53
C ASP A 29 1.71 -15.07 -13.79
N GLY A 30 0.82 -14.07 -13.88
CA GLY A 30 -0.61 -14.22 -14.08
C GLY A 30 -1.36 -14.70 -12.84
N LYS A 31 -0.69 -14.91 -11.69
CA LYS A 31 -1.38 -15.32 -10.47
C LYS A 31 -2.22 -14.17 -9.95
N ARG A 32 -3.41 -14.53 -9.47
CA ARG A 32 -4.39 -13.61 -8.90
C ARG A 32 -4.26 -13.60 -7.39
N SER A 33 -4.19 -12.42 -6.80
CA SER A 33 -4.28 -12.19 -5.35
C SER A 33 -5.36 -11.17 -5.06
N GLY A 34 -5.84 -11.19 -3.82
CA GLY A 34 -6.90 -10.32 -3.38
C GLY A 34 -6.91 -10.22 -1.86
N HIS A 35 -7.14 -9.03 -1.36
CA HIS A 35 -7.11 -8.73 0.05
C HIS A 35 -8.29 -7.86 0.46
N TRP A 36 -8.78 -8.12 1.67
CA TRP A 36 -9.78 -7.29 2.33
C TRP A 36 -9.29 -6.95 3.73
N GLN A 37 -8.95 -5.69 3.94
CA GLN A 37 -8.32 -5.22 5.16
C GLN A 37 -9.25 -4.27 5.89
N TYR A 38 -9.33 -4.43 7.20
CA TYR A 38 -9.97 -3.52 8.12
C TYR A 38 -8.92 -2.96 9.06
N GLY A 39 -8.97 -1.64 9.26
CA GLY A 39 -8.21 -0.93 10.29
C GLY A 39 -9.16 -0.30 11.31
N TYR A 40 -8.70 -0.21 12.57
CA TYR A 40 -9.39 0.46 13.66
C TYR A 40 -8.45 1.48 14.33
N ASP A 41 -8.89 2.73 14.43
CA ASP A 41 -8.12 3.85 14.97
C ASP A 41 -6.71 3.98 14.34
N GLY A 42 -6.64 3.78 13.02
CA GLY A 42 -5.40 3.87 12.23
C GLY A 42 -4.45 2.68 12.35
N ARG A 43 -4.87 1.59 13.01
CA ARG A 43 -4.08 0.36 13.16
C ARG A 43 -4.73 -0.81 12.43
N ASP A 44 -3.92 -1.76 12.00
CA ASP A 44 -4.40 -3.01 11.42
C ASP A 44 -5.29 -3.76 12.42
N PHE A 45 -6.39 -4.32 11.92
CA PHE A 45 -7.38 -5.03 12.74
C PHE A 45 -7.68 -6.43 12.20
N LEU A 46 -8.17 -6.53 10.96
CA LEU A 46 -8.51 -7.80 10.31
C LEU A 46 -8.10 -7.79 8.84
N ASN A 47 -7.39 -8.83 8.39
CA ASN A 47 -6.89 -8.95 7.02
C ASN A 47 -7.31 -10.28 6.41
N TYR A 48 -8.12 -10.26 5.36
CA TYR A 48 -8.45 -11.44 4.58
C TYR A 48 -7.45 -11.64 3.44
N ASP A 49 -7.00 -12.87 3.26
CA ASP A 49 -6.21 -13.28 2.11
C ASP A 49 -7.04 -14.24 1.25
N MET A 50 -7.33 -13.85 0.01
CA MET A 50 -8.07 -14.65 -0.95
C MET A 50 -7.41 -16.01 -1.22
N ARG A 51 -6.07 -16.05 -1.31
CA ARG A 51 -5.31 -17.25 -1.68
C ARG A 51 -5.43 -18.34 -0.62
N THR A 52 -5.39 -17.96 0.66
CA THR A 52 -5.57 -18.90 1.76
C THR A 52 -7.03 -19.03 2.17
N SER A 53 -7.87 -18.06 1.79
CA SER A 53 -9.26 -17.93 2.19
C SER A 53 -9.46 -17.85 3.71
N PHE A 54 -8.48 -17.27 4.41
CA PHE A 54 -8.49 -17.07 5.85
C PHE A 54 -8.29 -15.60 6.23
N TRP A 55 -8.76 -15.26 7.43
CA TRP A 55 -8.53 -13.98 8.07
C TRP A 55 -7.29 -14.03 8.97
N THR A 56 -6.51 -12.97 9.03
CA THR A 56 -5.51 -12.70 10.05
C THR A 56 -6.06 -11.62 10.97
N ALA A 57 -6.03 -11.89 12.28
CA ALA A 57 -6.54 -10.99 13.31
C ALA A 57 -5.39 -10.53 14.20
N VAL A 58 -5.32 -9.22 14.46
CA VAL A 58 -4.18 -8.58 15.15
C VAL A 58 -4.27 -8.74 16.67
N ASP A 59 -5.46 -8.69 17.25
CA ASP A 59 -5.66 -8.79 18.69
C ASP A 59 -6.82 -9.70 19.09
N LYS A 60 -7.09 -9.79 20.40
CA LYS A 60 -8.13 -10.65 20.96
C LYS A 60 -9.53 -10.31 20.45
N GLU A 61 -9.86 -9.03 20.33
CA GLU A 61 -11.18 -8.59 19.88
C GLU A 61 -11.38 -8.90 18.38
N ALA A 62 -10.33 -8.71 17.57
CA ALA A 62 -10.29 -9.15 16.18
C ALA A 62 -10.43 -10.68 16.04
N GLN A 63 -9.79 -11.46 16.93
CA GLN A 63 -9.85 -12.93 16.90
C GLN A 63 -11.27 -13.46 17.12
N GLU A 64 -12.07 -12.81 17.97
CA GLU A 64 -13.46 -13.21 18.16
C GLU A 64 -14.30 -13.01 16.89
N ILE A 65 -14.10 -11.88 16.21
CA ILE A 65 -14.78 -11.59 14.93
C ILE A 65 -14.32 -12.56 13.84
N LYS A 66 -13.01 -12.82 13.74
CA LYS A 66 -12.44 -13.83 12.82
C LYS A 66 -13.11 -15.18 13.01
N ARG A 67 -13.21 -15.69 14.24
CA ARG A 67 -13.85 -16.99 14.53
C ARG A 67 -15.27 -17.03 14.01
N LYS A 68 -16.04 -15.97 14.25
CA LYS A 68 -17.42 -15.87 13.74
C LYS A 68 -17.46 -15.91 12.21
N TRP A 69 -16.68 -15.06 11.55
CA TRP A 69 -16.68 -14.94 10.09
C TRP A 69 -16.16 -16.19 9.37
N GLU A 70 -15.21 -16.91 9.96
CA GLU A 70 -14.69 -18.15 9.39
C GLU A 70 -15.60 -19.36 9.61
N THR A 71 -16.45 -19.33 10.63
CA THR A 71 -17.46 -20.37 10.86
C THR A 71 -18.67 -20.20 9.95
N GLU A 72 -18.98 -18.97 9.55
CA GLU A 72 -20.12 -18.67 8.69
C GLU A 72 -19.77 -18.83 7.19
N THR A 73 -20.13 -19.97 6.60
CA THR A 73 -19.88 -20.29 5.18
C THR A 73 -20.35 -19.20 4.21
N ALA A 74 -21.48 -18.56 4.49
CA ALA A 74 -22.01 -17.49 3.65
C ALA A 74 -21.10 -16.24 3.64
N ILE A 75 -20.52 -15.89 4.80
CA ILE A 75 -19.57 -14.79 4.92
C ILE A 75 -18.29 -15.11 4.15
N LYS A 76 -17.74 -16.31 4.34
CA LYS A 76 -16.55 -16.75 3.60
C LYS A 76 -16.76 -16.66 2.09
N LYS A 77 -17.85 -17.25 1.58
CA LYS A 77 -18.20 -17.21 0.14
C LYS A 77 -18.35 -15.78 -0.40
N ARG A 78 -18.90 -14.87 0.40
CA ARG A 78 -19.06 -13.46 0.00
C ARG A 78 -17.72 -12.78 -0.25
N PHE A 79 -16.76 -12.92 0.66
CA PHE A 79 -15.44 -12.28 0.53
C PHE A 79 -14.61 -12.89 -0.60
N THR A 80 -14.55 -14.23 -0.66
CA THR A 80 -13.87 -14.94 -1.74
C THR A 80 -14.48 -14.58 -3.10
N GLY A 81 -15.79 -14.70 -3.25
CA GLY A 81 -16.48 -14.46 -4.52
C GLY A 81 -16.35 -13.02 -5.02
N TYR A 82 -16.38 -12.04 -4.12
CA TYR A 82 -16.16 -10.64 -4.50
C TYR A 82 -14.74 -10.43 -5.05
N LEU A 83 -13.73 -10.96 -4.38
CA LEU A 83 -12.33 -10.79 -4.79
C LEU A 83 -12.00 -11.56 -6.07
N GLU A 84 -12.54 -12.77 -6.25
CA GLU A 84 -12.29 -13.62 -7.42
C GLU A 84 -13.00 -13.15 -8.69
N SER A 85 -14.21 -12.58 -8.57
CA SER A 85 -15.02 -12.12 -9.71
C SER A 85 -15.08 -10.60 -9.78
N THR A 86 -15.86 -9.95 -8.92
CA THR A 86 -16.18 -8.52 -9.06
C THR A 86 -14.93 -7.64 -9.08
N CYS A 87 -14.00 -7.87 -8.15
CA CYS A 87 -12.76 -7.09 -8.11
C CYS A 87 -11.93 -7.31 -9.38
N MET A 88 -11.75 -8.56 -9.81
CA MET A 88 -10.97 -8.90 -11.00
C MET A 88 -11.58 -8.34 -12.29
N GLU A 89 -12.91 -8.38 -12.42
CA GLU A 89 -13.62 -7.80 -13.55
C GLU A 89 -13.44 -6.28 -13.62
N LEU A 90 -13.51 -5.60 -12.47
CA LEU A 90 -13.23 -4.16 -12.37
C LEU A 90 -11.78 -3.83 -12.72
N LEU A 91 -10.82 -4.63 -12.24
CA LEU A 91 -9.40 -4.47 -12.56
C LEU A 91 -9.16 -4.61 -14.07
N GLN A 92 -9.69 -5.66 -14.70
CA GLN A 92 -9.56 -5.87 -16.14
C GLN A 92 -10.22 -4.75 -16.95
N LYS A 93 -11.40 -4.30 -16.52
CA LYS A 93 -12.12 -3.20 -17.15
C LYS A 93 -11.32 -1.89 -17.07
N ASN A 94 -10.79 -1.55 -15.90
CA ASN A 94 -9.98 -0.36 -15.68
C ASN A 94 -8.68 -0.42 -16.49
N ASN A 95 -8.01 -1.58 -16.55
CA ASN A 95 -6.82 -1.75 -17.37
C ASN A 95 -7.10 -1.50 -18.85
N ARG A 96 -8.27 -1.91 -19.37
CA ARG A 96 -8.66 -1.62 -20.76
C ARG A 96 -8.88 -0.13 -21.02
N TYR A 97 -9.58 0.56 -20.13
CA TYR A 97 -9.85 2.00 -20.30
C TYR A 97 -8.60 2.87 -20.05
N GLY A 98 -7.78 2.50 -19.07
CA GLY A 98 -6.60 3.24 -18.65
C GLY A 98 -5.31 2.80 -19.32
N ALA A 99 -5.33 1.83 -20.24
CA ALA A 99 -4.12 1.22 -20.84
C ALA A 99 -3.10 2.26 -21.31
N LYS A 100 -3.53 3.31 -22.01
CA LYS A 100 -2.63 4.37 -22.49
C LYS A 100 -1.97 5.15 -21.35
N SER A 101 -2.69 5.42 -20.26
CA SER A 101 -2.18 6.17 -19.11
C SER A 101 -1.30 5.30 -18.22
N PHE A 102 -1.70 4.05 -17.95
CA PHE A 102 -0.94 3.13 -17.09
C PHE A 102 0.36 2.66 -17.75
N LEU A 103 0.40 2.55 -19.08
CA LEU A 103 1.61 2.20 -19.84
C LEU A 103 2.49 3.40 -20.19
N ARG A 104 2.08 4.62 -19.79
CA ARG A 104 2.91 5.82 -19.96
C ARG A 104 4.21 5.60 -19.21
N LYS A 105 5.32 5.99 -19.83
CA LYS A 105 6.63 6.07 -19.18
C LYS A 105 7.21 7.42 -19.48
N GLU A 106 7.51 8.16 -18.43
CA GLU A 106 8.17 9.45 -18.52
C GLU A 106 9.52 9.35 -17.84
N PRO A 107 10.62 9.60 -18.57
CA PRO A 107 11.93 9.61 -17.96
C PRO A 107 12.04 10.75 -16.95
N PRO A 108 12.79 10.56 -15.86
CA PRO A 108 13.02 11.64 -14.91
C PRO A 108 13.86 12.76 -15.52
N VAL A 109 13.52 13.98 -15.12
CA VAL A 109 14.45 15.11 -15.19
C VAL A 109 15.31 15.06 -13.94
N VAL A 110 16.63 15.07 -14.14
CA VAL A 110 17.61 15.01 -13.07
C VAL A 110 18.39 16.32 -13.04
N THR A 111 18.47 16.94 -11.87
CA THR A 111 19.29 18.13 -11.65
C THR A 111 20.26 17.89 -10.50
N LEU A 112 21.50 18.34 -10.71
CA LEU A 112 22.59 18.20 -9.76
C LEU A 112 23.03 19.59 -9.33
N SER A 113 23.09 19.82 -8.02
CA SER A 113 23.57 21.07 -7.44
C SER A 113 24.53 20.79 -6.29
N SER A 114 25.46 21.72 -6.06
CA SER A 114 26.34 21.71 -4.89
C SER A 114 26.00 22.89 -4.00
N LYS A 115 26.06 22.67 -2.69
CA LYS A 115 25.97 23.71 -1.68
C LYS A 115 27.16 23.56 -0.74
N THR A 116 27.90 24.65 -0.55
CA THR A 116 28.91 24.73 0.51
C THR A 116 28.22 25.16 1.80
N GLU A 117 28.33 24.34 2.83
CA GLU A 117 27.87 24.66 4.18
C GLU A 117 28.84 25.62 4.89
N THR A 118 28.39 26.22 5.99
CA THR A 118 29.16 27.25 6.71
C THR A 118 30.48 26.75 7.30
N ASP A 119 30.61 25.45 7.52
CA ASP A 119 31.82 24.77 8.01
C ASP A 119 32.79 24.39 6.88
N GLY A 120 32.47 24.74 5.62
CA GLY A 120 33.27 24.42 4.45
C GLY A 120 32.98 23.04 3.85
N MET A 121 32.06 22.26 4.42
CA MET A 121 31.63 20.99 3.85
C MET A 121 30.82 21.21 2.56
N GLU A 122 31.12 20.46 1.50
CA GLU A 122 30.33 20.46 0.28
C GLU A 122 29.25 19.39 0.33
N THR A 123 27.99 19.81 0.19
CA THR A 123 26.83 18.93 0.08
C THR A 123 26.36 18.93 -1.36
N HIS A 124 26.30 17.75 -1.99
CA HIS A 124 25.70 17.60 -3.30
C HIS A 124 24.25 17.15 -3.19
N VAL A 125 23.37 17.79 -3.95
CA VAL A 125 21.93 17.50 -3.99
C VAL A 125 21.54 17.08 -5.40
N CYS A 126 21.02 15.86 -5.51
CA CYS A 126 20.42 15.32 -6.71
C CYS A 126 18.89 15.39 -6.58
N GLN A 127 18.23 16.17 -7.44
CA GLN A 127 16.77 16.24 -7.49
C GLN A 127 16.27 15.52 -8.74
N VAL A 128 15.29 14.65 -8.54
CA VAL A 128 14.72 13.78 -9.57
C VAL A 128 13.22 14.04 -9.61
N TYR A 129 12.69 14.49 -10.75
CA TYR A 129 11.28 14.90 -10.87
C TYR A 129 10.73 14.68 -12.29
N GLY A 130 9.41 14.84 -12.44
CA GLY A 130 8.73 14.76 -13.75
C GLY A 130 8.67 13.36 -14.37
N PHE A 131 8.86 12.31 -13.57
CA PHE A 131 8.85 10.93 -14.03
C PHE A 131 7.52 10.23 -13.72
N TYR A 132 7.25 9.16 -14.47
CA TYR A 132 6.16 8.22 -14.25
C TYR A 132 6.58 6.85 -14.80
N PRO A 133 6.32 5.73 -14.10
CA PRO A 133 5.53 5.59 -12.85
C PRO A 133 6.29 6.05 -11.60
N ARG A 134 5.68 5.93 -10.41
CA ARG A 134 6.24 6.44 -9.15
C ARG A 134 7.53 5.72 -8.71
N GLU A 135 7.67 4.46 -9.11
CA GLU A 135 8.80 3.62 -8.75
C GLU A 135 10.08 4.11 -9.44
N ILE A 136 11.10 4.45 -8.65
CA ILE A 136 12.40 4.91 -9.12
C ILE A 136 13.49 4.53 -8.12
N ASP A 137 14.65 4.15 -8.65
CA ASP A 137 15.88 3.94 -7.88
C ASP A 137 16.86 5.07 -8.18
N ALA A 138 17.34 5.74 -7.13
CA ALA A 138 18.35 6.78 -7.22
C ALA A 138 19.43 6.54 -6.16
N PHE A 139 20.69 6.49 -6.60
CA PHE A 139 21.83 6.22 -5.73
C PHE A 139 23.03 7.06 -6.17
N TRP A 140 23.85 7.46 -5.21
CA TRP A 140 25.16 8.04 -5.48
C TRP A 140 26.17 6.94 -5.82
N ARG A 141 27.14 7.27 -6.66
CA ARG A 141 28.28 6.40 -6.96
C ARG A 141 29.60 7.13 -6.77
N ARG A 142 30.60 6.40 -6.30
CA ARG A 142 32.00 6.85 -6.23
C ARG A 142 32.87 5.71 -6.75
N ASP A 143 33.74 6.02 -7.71
CA ASP A 143 34.66 5.04 -8.32
C ASP A 143 33.99 3.77 -8.86
N GLY A 144 32.75 3.91 -9.35
CA GLY A 144 31.96 2.82 -9.92
C GLY A 144 31.07 2.08 -8.91
N GLU A 145 31.30 2.25 -7.61
CA GLU A 145 30.56 1.58 -6.54
C GLU A 145 29.44 2.45 -5.98
N VAL A 146 28.38 1.81 -5.47
CA VAL A 146 27.27 2.51 -4.80
C VAL A 146 27.75 3.10 -3.48
N TRP A 147 27.55 4.40 -3.30
CA TRP A 147 28.00 5.14 -2.14
C TRP A 147 26.85 5.41 -1.16
N LEU A 148 26.82 4.68 -0.05
CA LEU A 148 25.77 4.79 0.97
C LEU A 148 26.15 5.66 2.17
N GLN A 149 27.46 5.86 2.40
CA GLN A 149 27.95 6.62 3.55
C GLN A 149 27.63 8.11 3.39
N ASP A 150 27.08 8.74 4.44
CA ASP A 150 26.70 10.15 4.45
C ASP A 150 25.72 10.56 3.33
N THR A 151 24.97 9.60 2.79
CA THR A 151 23.91 9.81 1.79
C THR A 151 22.55 9.90 2.48
N LEU A 152 21.79 10.94 2.15
CA LEU A 152 20.39 11.07 2.54
C LEU A 152 19.48 10.94 1.31
N SER A 153 18.46 10.07 1.40
CA SER A 153 17.45 9.88 0.36
C SER A 153 16.10 10.40 0.83
N GLY A 154 15.47 11.25 0.02
CA GLY A 154 14.10 11.72 0.26
C GLY A 154 13.05 10.68 -0.16
N SER A 155 11.82 10.84 0.35
CA SER A 155 10.68 10.03 -0.11
C SER A 155 10.14 10.57 -1.45
N VAL A 156 9.60 9.67 -2.27
CA VAL A 156 8.94 10.05 -3.52
C VAL A 156 7.56 10.63 -3.22
N ALA A 157 7.37 11.90 -3.58
CA ALA A 157 6.13 12.63 -3.46
C ALA A 157 5.51 12.93 -4.84
N PRO A 158 4.17 13.01 -4.96
CA PRO A 158 3.52 13.45 -6.19
C PRO A 158 3.86 14.91 -6.52
N SER A 159 4.10 15.20 -7.80
CA SER A 159 4.12 16.57 -8.32
C SER A 159 2.69 17.09 -8.47
N ALA A 160 2.44 18.33 -8.04
CA ALA A 160 1.14 19.00 -8.18
C ALA A 160 0.84 19.44 -9.61
#